data_AF-A0A4V6HZL4-F1
#
_entry.id   AF-A0A4V6HZL4-F1
#
_cell.length_a   1.000
_cell.length_b   1.000
_cell.length_c   1.000
_cell.angle_alpha   90.00
_cell.angle_beta   90.00
_cell.angle_gamma   90.00
#
_symmetry.space_group_name_H-M   'P 1'
#
loop_
_entity.id
_entity.type
_entity.pdbx_description
1 polymer ?
#
loop_
_entity_poly.entity_id
_entity_poly.type
_entity_poly.pdbx_seq_one_letter_code
_entity_poly.pdbx_strand_id
1 'polypeptide(L)'
;MKYDKVKIEQWIKSFKIALIENNIQEAFALTQNLPFNTAISMEGADKEMIEYLDIAKELISQTIELLESSRHDTRQQIEKIRQAKKFFS
;
A
#
# COMPACT_ATOMS: atom_id res chain seq x y z
N MET A 1 10.28 -24.91 -5.60
CA MET A 1 9.04 -24.15 -5.38
C MET A 1 8.85 -23.22 -6.58
N LYS A 2 7.70 -23.23 -7.26
CA LYS A 2 7.41 -22.26 -8.33
C LYS A 2 6.31 -21.33 -7.81
N TYR A 3 6.68 -20.10 -7.46
CA TYR A 3 5.70 -19.03 -7.26
C TYR A 3 5.14 -18.60 -8.61
N ASP A 4 3.92 -18.09 -8.62
CA ASP A 4 3.27 -17.64 -9.85
C ASP A 4 3.75 -16.24 -10.21
N LYS A 5 4.78 -16.17 -11.05
CA LYS A 5 5.39 -14.92 -11.53
C LYS A 5 4.38 -13.98 -12.15
N VAL A 6 3.48 -14.51 -12.98
CA VAL A 6 2.48 -13.72 -13.70
C VAL A 6 1.55 -13.05 -12.69
N LYS A 7 1.13 -13.78 -11.66
CA LYS A 7 0.30 -13.24 -10.58
C LYS A 7 1.01 -12.16 -9.77
N ILE A 8 2.30 -12.33 -9.46
CA ILE A 8 3.09 -11.33 -8.74
C ILE A 8 3.26 -10.07 -9.58
N GLU A 9 3.59 -10.20 -10.87
CA GLU A 9 3.73 -9.05 -11.76
C GLU A 9 2.44 -8.27 -11.97
N GLN A 10 1.30 -8.99 -12.08
CA GLN A 10 -0.01 -8.35 -12.16
C GLN A 10 -0.32 -7.60 -10.87
N TRP A 11 -0.07 -8.20 -9.71
CA TRP A 11 -0.25 -7.55 -8.42
C TRP A 11 0.63 -6.28 -8.31
N ILE A 12 1.91 -6.36 -8.69
CA ILE A 12 2.81 -5.18 -8.70
C ILE A 12 2.27 -4.08 -9.62
N LYS A 13 1.78 -4.44 -10.82
CA LYS A 13 1.20 -3.47 -11.75
C LYS A 13 -0.03 -2.79 -11.17
N SER A 14 -0.99 -3.57 -10.66
CA SER A 14 -2.20 -3.04 -10.02
C SER A 14 -1.86 -2.13 -8.84
N PHE A 15 -0.85 -2.51 -8.05
CA PHE A 15 -0.43 -1.70 -6.90
C PHE A 15 0.20 -0.37 -7.33
N LYS A 16 1.06 -0.39 -8.34
CA LYS A 16 1.60 0.84 -8.92
C LYS A 16 0.50 1.74 -9.46
N ILE A 17 -0.50 1.19 -10.14
CA ILE A 17 -1.65 1.95 -10.65
C ILE A 17 -2.41 2.59 -9.48
N ALA A 18 -2.76 1.82 -8.46
CA ALA A 18 -3.48 2.33 -7.29
C ALA A 18 -2.73 3.47 -6.58
N LEU A 19 -1.40 3.39 -6.48
CA LEU A 19 -0.57 4.46 -5.92
C LEU A 19 -0.55 5.70 -6.81
N ILE A 20 -0.41 5.55 -8.13
CA ILE A 20 -0.41 6.67 -9.09
C ILE A 20 -1.76 7.38 -9.09
N GLU A 21 -2.86 6.63 -9.00
CA GLU A 21 -4.23 7.17 -8.94
C GLU A 21 -4.57 7.75 -7.56
N ASN A 22 -3.65 7.70 -6.59
CA ASN A 22 -3.90 8.03 -5.18
C ASN A 22 -5.12 7.30 -4.60
N ASN A 23 -5.41 6.10 -5.11
CA ASN A 23 -6.50 5.26 -4.62
C ASN A 23 -6.07 4.54 -3.33
N ILE A 24 -6.21 5.25 -2.21
CA ILE A 24 -5.79 4.79 -0.88
C ILE A 24 -6.43 3.46 -0.50
N GLN A 25 -7.71 3.27 -0.85
CA GLN A 25 -8.48 2.09 -0.48
C GLN A 25 -7.96 0.85 -1.20
N GLU A 26 -7.71 0.97 -2.50
CA GLU A 26 -7.18 -0.11 -3.32
C GLU A 26 -5.71 -0.40 -2.99
N ALA A 27 -4.88 0.63 -2.82
CA ALA A 27 -3.49 0.49 -2.39
C ALA A 27 -3.41 -0.26 -1.04
N PHE A 28 -4.23 0.12 -0.07
CA PHE A 28 -4.31 -0.59 1.21
C PHE A 28 -4.79 -2.04 1.05
N ALA A 29 -5.85 -2.29 0.27
CA ALA A 29 -6.35 -3.64 0.04
C ALA A 29 -5.29 -4.57 -0.58
N LEU A 30 -4.42 -4.03 -1.44
CA LEU A 30 -3.32 -4.77 -2.06
C LEU A 30 -2.23 -5.14 -1.05
N THR A 31 -2.00 -4.35 0.00
CA THR A 31 -1.09 -4.73 1.11
C THR A 31 -1.57 -5.95 1.89
N GLN A 32 -2.90 -6.15 1.98
CA GLN A 32 -3.50 -7.26 2.73
C GLN A 32 -3.56 -8.54 1.90
N ASN A 33 -3.55 -8.43 0.57
CA ASN A 33 -3.71 -9.54 -0.37
C ASN A 33 -2.39 -9.85 -1.09
N LEU A 34 -1.37 -10.24 -0.34
CA LEU A 34 -0.05 -10.55 -0.90
C LEU A 34 -0.12 -11.80 -1.80
N PRO A 35 0.47 -11.77 -3.01
CA PRO A 35 0.47 -12.89 -3.94
C PRO A 35 1.48 -13.99 -3.58
N PHE A 36 2.25 -13.79 -2.50
CA PHE A 36 3.27 -14.71 -2.00
C PHE A 36 2.98 -15.10 -0.55
N ASN A 37 3.36 -16.34 -0.18
CA ASN A 37 3.18 -16.84 1.17
C ASN A 37 4.26 -16.23 2.09
N THR A 38 3.85 -15.61 3.20
CA THR A 38 4.78 -15.05 4.21
C THR A 38 5.57 -16.13 4.94
N ALA A 39 5.16 -17.41 4.83
CA ALA A 39 5.87 -18.57 5.34
C ALA A 39 6.97 -19.10 4.39
N ILE A 40 7.31 -18.40 3.31
CA ILE A 40 8.44 -18.78 2.45
C ILE A 40 9.73 -18.63 3.28
N SER A 41 10.27 -19.75 3.74
CA SER A 41 11.61 -19.84 4.30
C SER A 41 12.60 -19.31 3.27
N MET A 42 13.46 -18.36 3.67
CA MET A 42 14.49 -17.76 2.81
C MET A 42 15.51 -18.78 2.24
N GLU A 43 15.44 -20.05 2.65
CA GLU A 43 16.32 -21.14 2.24
C GLU A 43 16.10 -21.63 0.79
N GLY A 44 15.17 -21.05 0.03
CA GLY A 44 14.94 -21.38 -1.38
C GLY A 44 14.53 -20.20 -2.27
N ALA A 45 14.68 -18.96 -1.79
CA ALA A 45 14.38 -17.77 -2.57
C ALA A 45 15.46 -17.55 -3.63
N ASP A 46 15.09 -17.59 -4.90
CA ASP A 46 15.95 -17.15 -5.98
C ASP A 46 16.05 -15.62 -6.02
N LYS A 47 17.05 -15.11 -6.74
CA LYS A 47 17.32 -13.67 -6.84
C LYS A 47 16.07 -12.87 -7.27
N GLU A 48 15.28 -13.44 -8.16
CA GLU A 48 14.07 -12.83 -8.70
C GLU A 48 12.96 -12.71 -7.64
N MET A 49 12.77 -13.72 -6.78
CA MET A 49 11.86 -13.62 -5.64
C MET A 49 12.29 -12.51 -4.68
N ILE A 50 13.60 -12.36 -4.44
CA ILE A 50 14.12 -11.28 -3.59
C ILE A 50 13.80 -9.91 -4.19
N GLU A 51 13.99 -9.74 -5.50
CA GLU A 51 13.63 -8.51 -6.21
C GLU A 51 12.13 -8.18 -6.08
N TYR A 52 11.25 -9.19 -6.22
CA TYR A 52 9.82 -8.97 -6.01
C TYR A 52 9.46 -8.58 -4.58
N LEU A 53 10.13 -9.16 -3.59
CA LEU A 53 9.94 -8.80 -2.18
C LEU A 53 10.40 -7.37 -1.90
N ASP A 54 11.51 -6.93 -2.49
CA ASP A 54 11.99 -5.56 -2.32
C ASP A 54 11.04 -4.55 -3.00
N ILE A 55 10.52 -4.87 -4.18
CA ILE A 55 9.46 -4.07 -4.81
C ILE A 55 8.21 -4.01 -3.91
N ALA A 56 7.80 -5.13 -3.33
CA ALA A 56 6.64 -5.16 -2.45
C ALA A 56 6.84 -4.28 -1.20
N LYS A 57 8.02 -4.32 -0.57
CA LYS A 57 8.36 -3.45 0.57
C LYS A 57 8.24 -1.98 0.20
N GLU A 58 8.79 -1.60 -0.96
CA GLU A 58 8.75 -0.22 -1.45
C GLU A 58 7.31 0.25 -1.66
N LEU A 59 6.47 -0.55 -2.32
CA LEU A 59 5.06 -0.22 -2.55
C LEU A 59 4.27 -0.11 -1.24
N ILE A 60 4.54 -0.99 -0.28
CA ILE A 60 3.94 -0.91 1.05
C ILE A 60 4.38 0.37 1.76
N SER A 61 5.66 0.75 1.67
CA SER A 61 6.18 2.00 2.26
C SER A 61 5.45 3.22 1.68
N GLN A 62 5.32 3.30 0.36
CA GLN A 62 4.59 4.38 -0.31
C GLN A 62 3.11 4.42 0.10
N THR A 63 2.49 3.25 0.34
CA THR A 63 1.11 3.18 0.83
C THR A 63 0.98 3.72 2.25
N ILE A 64 1.96 3.43 3.11
CA ILE A 64 2.01 3.97 4.48
C ILE A 64 2.07 5.50 4.39
N GLU A 65 2.98 6.05 3.59
CA GLU A 65 3.10 7.51 3.41
C GLU A 65 1.80 8.15 2.92
N LEU A 66 1.14 7.51 1.94
CA LEU A 66 -0.16 7.96 1.42
C LEU A 66 -1.25 7.96 2.50
N LEU A 67 -1.30 6.93 3.34
CA LEU A 67 -2.24 6.83 4.46
C LEU A 67 -1.96 7.89 5.53
N GLU A 68 -0.69 8.16 5.83
CA GLU A 68 -0.31 9.18 6.81
C GLU A 68 -0.68 10.59 6.33
N SER A 69 -0.45 10.87 5.05
CA SER A 69 -0.86 12.13 4.41
C SER A 69 -2.39 12.33 4.50
N SER A 70 -3.17 11.31 4.12
CA SER A 70 -4.63 11.36 4.20
C SER A 70 -5.16 11.53 5.62
N ARG A 71 -4.52 10.87 6.59
CA ARG A 71 -4.83 11.06 8.03
C ARG A 71 -4.56 12.50 8.46
N HIS A 72 -3.47 13.10 8.01
CA HIS A 72 -3.12 14.49 8.30
C HIS A 72 -4.17 15.45 7.75
N ASP A 73 -4.53 15.30 6.47
CA ASP A 73 -5.52 16.15 5.80
C ASP A 73 -6.90 16.06 6.46
N THR A 74 -7.33 14.84 6.78
CA THR A 74 -8.60 14.60 7.48
C THR A 74 -8.63 15.31 8.83
N ARG A 75 -7.52 15.26 9.59
CA ARG A 75 -7.41 15.95 10.88
C ARG A 75 -7.53 17.47 10.71
N GLN A 76 -6.87 18.04 9.71
CA GLN A 76 -6.99 19.48 9.43
C GLN A 76 -8.43 19.88 9.07
N GLN A 77 -9.12 19.08 8.26
CA GLN A 77 -10.51 19.32 7.89
C GLN A 77 -11.44 19.28 9.10
N ILE A 78 -11.25 18.30 10.00
CA ILE A 78 -12.02 18.21 11.25
C ILE A 78 -11.85 19.48 12.10
N GLU A 79 -10.63 20.01 12.22
CA GLU A 79 -10.44 21.23 13.02
C GLU A 79 -11.04 22.47 12.37
N LYS A 80 -11.01 22.57 11.04
CA LYS A 80 -11.74 23.63 10.32
C LYS A 80 -13.24 23.55 10.59
N ILE A 81 -13.82 22.34 10.55
CA ILE A 81 -15.24 22.10 10.88
C ILE A 81 -15.53 22.48 12.33
N ARG A 82 -14.64 22.11 13.27
CA ARG A 82 -14.79 22.45 14.69
C ARG A 82 -14.77 23.95 14.93
N GLN A 83 -13.88 24.68 14.26
CA GLN A 83 -13.82 26.14 14.33
C GLN A 83 -15.08 26.76 13.73
N ALA A 84 -15.49 26.34 12.53
CA ALA A 84 -16.74 26.81 11.92
C ALA A 84 -17.95 26.58 12.83
N LYS A 85 -18.05 25.40 13.46
CA LYS A 85 -19.12 25.10 14.43
C LYS A 85 -19.12 26.04 15.64
N LYS A 86 -17.95 26.49 16.10
CA LYS A 86 -17.84 27.49 17.18
C LYS A 86 -18.29 28.89 16.73
N PHE A 87 -18.23 29.22 15.44
CA PHE A 87 -18.74 30.50 14.93
C PHE A 87 -20.26 30.53 14.81
N PHE A 88 -20.89 29.37 14.59
CA PHE A 88 -22.35 29.24 14.49
C PHE A 88 -23.03 28.86 15.82
N SER A 89 -22.28 28.76 16.91
CA SER A 89 -22.74 28.47 18.28
C SER A 89 -22.54 29.69 19.17
#